data_AF-A0A9P6ZMT1-F1
#
_entry.id   AF-A0A9P6ZMT1-F1
#
_cell.length_a   1.000
_cell.length_b   1.000
_cell.length_c   1.000
_cell.angle_alpha   90.00
_cell.angle_beta   90.00
_cell.angle_gamma   90.00
#
_symmetry.space_group_name_H-M   'P 1'
#
loop_
_entity.id
_entity.type
_entity.pdbx_description
1 polymer ?
#
loop_
_entity_poly.entity_id
_entity_poly.type
_entity_poly.pdbx_seq_one_letter_code
_entity_poly.pdbx_strand_id
1 'polypeptide(L)'
;MARVDIAVEPSDFLNFVGLYLNDKAVGEKLQGMLQVNAITPWHPSIQGPLMPKQLQTWREARAKYNTEGFTKDPIGLVEFIGCSCAEDSGNSVTAELHIPAAVLDIARKREPFIGVSAVTGTQFNKPMSTVACLEYINLHIRADKQNQLHLHAEMTGQDKEAIRAAGHNEETLPARILKEKMEREHLYANVKQLTRKTVK
;
A
#
# COMPACT_ATOMS: atom_id res chain seq x y z
N MET A 1 -13.03 11.29 -0.37
CA MET A 1 -11.68 11.11 0.18
C MET A 1 -11.38 9.62 0.25
N ALA A 2 -10.12 9.21 0.26
CA ALA A 2 -9.71 7.84 0.53
C ALA A 2 -8.55 7.84 1.52
N ARG A 3 -8.56 6.91 2.47
CA ARG A 3 -7.44 6.60 3.36
C ARG A 3 -6.55 5.56 2.70
N VAL A 4 -5.24 5.74 2.78
CA VAL A 4 -4.22 4.86 2.23
C VAL A 4 -3.26 4.49 3.34
N ASP A 5 -3.32 3.24 3.77
CA ASP A 5 -2.44 2.69 4.79
C ASP A 5 -1.15 2.24 4.11
N ILE A 6 -0.02 2.83 4.51
CA ILE A 6 1.31 2.56 3.95
C ILE A 6 2.25 2.02 5.01
N ALA A 7 3.20 1.19 4.60
CA ALA A 7 4.29 0.70 5.45
C ALA A 7 5.60 0.64 4.67
N VAL A 8 6.72 0.53 5.39
CA VAL A 8 8.01 0.24 4.78
C VAL A 8 8.27 -1.27 4.88
N GLU A 9 8.45 -1.93 3.74
CA GLU A 9 8.83 -3.34 3.67
C GLU A 9 10.26 -3.50 3.13
N PRO A 10 10.96 -4.62 3.40
CA PRO A 10 12.27 -4.88 2.82
C PRO A 10 12.27 -4.81 1.28
N SER A 11 13.27 -4.12 0.71
CA SER A 11 13.44 -4.03 -0.75
C SER A 11 13.79 -5.38 -1.39
N ASP A 12 14.44 -6.25 -0.61
CA ASP A 12 14.68 -7.65 -0.94
C ASP A 12 13.66 -8.54 -0.22
N PHE A 13 12.91 -9.31 -1.00
CA PHE A 13 11.89 -10.22 -0.52
C PHE A 13 12.44 -11.31 0.41
N LEU A 14 13.69 -11.75 0.26
CA LEU A 14 14.28 -12.75 1.15
C LEU A 14 14.47 -12.21 2.57
N ASN A 15 14.72 -10.92 2.72
CA ASN A 15 14.78 -10.26 4.03
C ASN A 15 13.39 -10.21 4.67
N PHE A 16 12.32 -10.01 3.88
CA PHE A 16 10.95 -10.13 4.38
C PHE A 16 10.69 -11.54 4.94
N VAL A 17 11.02 -12.59 4.18
CA VAL A 17 10.84 -13.98 4.63
C VAL A 17 11.66 -14.26 5.90
N GLY A 18 12.87 -13.72 6.00
CA GLY A 18 13.73 -13.83 7.19
C GLY A 18 13.10 -13.21 8.43
N LEU A 19 12.57 -11.98 8.32
CA LEU A 19 11.86 -11.29 9.40
C LEU A 19 10.57 -12.02 9.77
N TYR A 20 9.80 -12.47 8.78
CA TYR A 20 8.48 -13.06 9.00
C TYR A 20 8.55 -14.47 9.64
N LEU A 21 9.57 -15.29 9.31
CA LEU A 21 9.60 -16.69 9.74
C LEU A 21 10.55 -17.01 10.90
N ASN A 22 11.67 -16.31 11.04
CA ASN A 22 12.82 -16.84 11.77
C ASN A 22 13.46 -15.85 12.75
N ASP A 23 12.89 -14.66 12.94
CA ASP A 23 13.51 -13.56 13.71
C ASP A 23 15.00 -13.39 13.39
N LYS A 24 15.40 -13.70 12.14
CA LYS A 24 16.83 -13.69 11.79
C LYS A 24 17.36 -12.30 12.12
N ALA A 25 18.59 -12.25 12.62
CA ALA A 25 19.36 -11.03 12.75
C ALA A 25 19.62 -10.48 11.35
N VAL A 26 18.60 -9.86 10.76
CA VAL A 26 18.73 -9.04 9.58
C VAL A 26 19.49 -7.81 10.04
N GLY A 27 20.54 -7.43 9.29
CA GLY A 27 21.48 -6.39 9.71
C GLY A 27 20.79 -5.14 10.25
N GLU A 28 21.49 -4.43 11.15
CA GLU A 28 20.95 -3.22 11.79
C GLU A 28 20.41 -2.23 10.77
N LYS A 29 21.08 -2.08 9.63
CA LYS A 29 20.65 -1.26 8.49
C LYS A 29 20.09 -2.12 7.39
N LEU A 30 18.77 -2.07 7.22
CA LEU A 30 18.05 -2.76 6.15
C LEU A 30 17.36 -1.73 5.25
N GLN A 31 17.62 -1.80 3.95
CA GLN A 31 16.92 -0.98 2.98
C GLN A 31 15.49 -1.49 2.79
N GLY A 32 14.54 -0.61 3.04
CA GLY A 32 13.12 -0.81 2.78
C GLY A 32 12.62 0.02 1.61
N MET A 33 11.36 -0.22 1.27
CA MET A 33 10.59 0.49 0.26
C MET A 33 9.17 0.67 0.76
N LEU A 34 8.58 1.82 0.42
CA LEU A 34 7.17 2.08 0.69
C LEU A 34 6.30 1.03 -0.03
N GLN A 35 5.30 0.51 0.67
CA GLN A 35 4.28 -0.35 0.14
C GLN A 35 2.92 0.16 0.59
N VAL A 36 1.93 0.02 -0.29
CA VAL A 36 0.53 0.33 -0.01
C VAL A 36 -0.14 -0.92 0.52
N ASN A 37 -0.58 -0.90 1.77
CA ASN A 37 -1.20 -2.05 2.39
C ASN A 37 -2.70 -2.11 2.09
N ALA A 38 -3.39 -0.97 2.25
CA ALA A 38 -4.82 -0.87 2.04
C ALA A 38 -5.24 0.50 1.49
N ILE A 39 -6.37 0.52 0.77
CA ILE A 39 -7.10 1.74 0.44
C ILE A 39 -8.52 1.58 0.97
N THR A 40 -8.93 2.48 1.86
CA THR A 40 -10.27 2.51 2.43
C THR A 40 -10.99 3.76 1.95
N PRO A 41 -12.11 3.63 1.20
CA PRO A 41 -12.89 4.80 0.81
C PRO A 41 -13.46 5.48 2.05
N TRP A 42 -13.49 6.80 2.02
CA TRP A 42 -14.13 7.56 3.10
C TRP A 42 -15.66 7.38 3.03
N HIS A 43 -16.27 7.12 4.18
CA HIS A 43 -17.70 6.95 4.34
C HIS A 43 -18.24 7.84 5.48
N PRO A 44 -19.10 8.84 5.17
CA PRO A 44 -19.53 9.83 6.16
C PRO A 44 -20.26 9.23 7.36
N SER A 45 -20.97 8.11 7.17
CA SER A 45 -21.70 7.46 8.27
C SER A 45 -20.78 6.73 9.27
N ILE A 46 -19.53 6.47 8.90
CA ILE A 46 -18.56 5.74 9.74
C ILE A 46 -17.55 6.73 10.33
N GLN A 47 -17.08 7.69 9.54
CA GLN A 47 -15.96 8.57 9.88
C GLN A 47 -16.38 10.00 10.22
N GLY A 48 -17.69 10.31 10.18
CA GLY A 48 -18.19 11.68 10.35
C GLY A 48 -17.91 12.55 9.11
N PRO A 49 -18.27 13.85 9.14
CA PRO A 49 -18.01 14.78 8.05
C PRO A 49 -16.51 15.09 7.90
N LEU A 50 -16.11 15.60 6.73
CA LEU A 50 -14.74 16.06 6.51
C LEU A 50 -14.41 17.23 7.45
N MET A 51 -13.18 17.25 7.96
CA MET A 51 -12.68 18.34 8.79
C MET A 51 -12.64 19.65 7.98
N PRO A 52 -12.84 20.83 8.60
CA PRO A 52 -12.82 22.11 7.89
C PRO A 52 -11.56 22.32 7.03
N LYS A 53 -10.38 21.91 7.53
CA LYS A 53 -9.11 21.98 6.80
C LYS A 53 -9.10 21.10 5.54
N GLN A 54 -9.65 19.89 5.61
CA GLN A 54 -9.77 18.98 4.46
C GLN A 54 -10.72 19.57 3.42
N LEU A 55 -11.86 20.10 3.86
CA LEU A 55 -12.82 20.74 2.96
C LEU A 55 -12.21 21.98 2.27
N GLN A 56 -11.44 22.78 3.00
CA GLN A 56 -10.71 23.91 2.45
C GLN A 56 -9.68 23.46 1.40
N THR A 57 -8.88 22.44 1.72
CA THR A 57 -7.90 21.85 0.80
C THR A 57 -8.57 21.40 -0.50
N TRP A 58 -9.72 20.71 -0.39
CA TRP A 58 -10.48 20.28 -1.56
C TRP A 58 -11.01 21.46 -2.41
N ARG A 59 -11.48 22.54 -1.77
CA ARG A 59 -11.95 23.74 -2.48
C ARG A 59 -10.83 24.45 -3.23
N GLU A 60 -9.66 24.57 -2.60
CA GLU A 60 -8.47 25.17 -3.21
C GLU A 60 -7.99 24.36 -4.40
N ALA A 61 -7.87 23.03 -4.23
CA ALA A 61 -7.59 22.11 -5.32
C ALA A 61 -8.61 22.31 -6.45
N ARG A 62 -9.91 22.34 -6.12
CA ARG A 62 -10.97 22.51 -7.12
C ARG A 62 -10.85 23.80 -7.90
N ALA A 63 -10.59 24.91 -7.23
CA ALA A 63 -10.37 26.20 -7.87
C ALA A 63 -9.15 26.17 -8.81
N LYS A 64 -8.02 25.63 -8.33
CA LYS A 64 -6.79 25.46 -9.12
C LYS A 64 -7.04 24.69 -10.42
N TYR A 65 -7.55 23.47 -10.36
CA TYR A 65 -7.77 22.67 -11.58
C TYR A 65 -8.87 23.23 -12.48
N ASN A 66 -9.83 23.99 -11.94
CA ASN A 66 -10.78 24.74 -12.78
C ASN A 66 -10.07 25.82 -13.60
N THR A 67 -9.13 26.57 -13.01
CA THR A 67 -8.34 27.57 -13.74
C THR A 67 -7.42 26.97 -14.80
N GLU A 68 -6.98 25.72 -14.61
CA GLU A 68 -6.20 24.95 -15.58
C GLU A 68 -7.06 24.31 -16.69
N GLY A 69 -8.39 24.47 -16.64
CA GLY A 69 -9.33 23.96 -17.66
C GLY A 69 -9.96 22.60 -17.35
N PHE A 70 -9.61 21.95 -16.24
CA PHE A 70 -10.11 20.63 -15.83
C PHE A 70 -11.42 20.70 -15.03
N THR A 71 -12.36 21.54 -15.47
CA THR A 71 -13.61 21.84 -14.76
C THR A 71 -14.55 20.64 -14.59
N LYS A 72 -14.41 19.62 -15.44
CA LYS A 72 -15.24 18.41 -15.43
C LYS A 72 -14.56 17.20 -14.80
N ASP A 73 -13.25 17.25 -14.58
CA ASP A 73 -12.50 16.12 -14.04
C ASP A 73 -12.72 16.03 -12.52
N PRO A 74 -12.96 14.82 -11.96
CA PRO A 74 -13.06 14.66 -10.52
C PRO A 74 -11.77 15.06 -9.80
N ILE A 75 -11.93 15.62 -8.60
CA ILE A 75 -10.86 15.76 -7.62
C ILE A 75 -11.25 15.03 -6.35
N GLY A 76 -10.35 14.17 -5.90
CA GLY A 76 -10.38 13.56 -4.59
C GLY A 76 -9.35 14.17 -3.64
N LEU A 77 -9.49 13.79 -2.38
CA LEU A 77 -8.43 13.88 -1.38
C LEU A 77 -7.99 12.47 -1.04
N VAL A 78 -6.69 12.28 -0.83
CA VAL A 78 -6.08 11.03 -0.41
C VAL A 78 -5.31 11.31 0.87
N GLU A 79 -5.58 10.56 1.93
CA GLU A 79 -4.86 10.64 3.19
C GLU A 79 -3.95 9.42 3.33
N PHE A 80 -2.65 9.64 3.36
CA PHE A 80 -1.65 8.62 3.62
C PHE A 80 -1.41 8.50 5.12
N ILE A 81 -1.45 7.28 5.64
CA ILE A 81 -1.25 6.99 7.05
C ILE A 81 -0.16 5.92 7.18
N GLY A 82 0.90 6.24 7.91
CA GLY A 82 1.95 5.28 8.23
C GLY A 82 1.48 4.24 9.24
N CYS A 83 1.67 2.95 8.92
CA CYS A 83 1.40 1.84 9.83
C CYS A 83 2.59 1.58 10.78
N SER A 84 3.08 2.60 11.48
CA SER A 84 4.03 2.40 12.59
C SER A 84 3.28 2.16 13.89
N CYS A 85 3.63 1.11 14.64
CA CYS A 85 3.01 0.75 15.92
C CYS A 85 3.12 1.88 16.95
N ALA A 86 2.06 2.68 17.08
CA ALA A 86 1.60 3.33 18.31
C ALA A 86 0.22 3.92 18.01
N GLU A 87 -0.70 3.82 18.97
CA GLU A 87 -2.09 4.26 18.89
C GLU A 87 -2.28 5.77 18.62
N ASP A 88 -1.22 6.55 18.37
CA ASP A 88 -1.27 8.01 18.29
C ASP A 88 -0.14 8.68 17.47
N SER A 89 0.57 7.99 16.57
CA SER A 89 1.51 8.73 15.69
C SER A 89 0.75 9.45 14.57
N GLY A 90 0.22 10.64 14.88
CA GLY A 90 -0.54 11.56 14.03
C GLY A 90 0.18 12.09 12.77
N ASN A 91 1.00 11.27 12.15
CA ASN A 91 1.68 11.55 10.89
C ASN A 91 0.80 11.04 9.74
N SER A 92 -0.31 11.74 9.49
CA SER A 92 -1.04 11.62 8.23
C SER A 92 -0.70 12.77 7.30
N VAL A 93 -0.65 12.47 6.00
CA VAL A 93 -0.45 13.49 4.97
C VAL A 93 -1.64 13.42 4.02
N THR A 94 -2.36 14.53 3.89
CA THR A 94 -3.44 14.65 2.91
C THR A 94 -2.90 15.30 1.63
N ALA A 95 -3.15 14.66 0.49
CA ALA A 95 -2.84 15.17 -0.82
C ALA A 95 -4.11 15.33 -1.67
N GLU A 96 -4.11 16.32 -2.56
CA GLU A 96 -5.09 16.42 -3.63
C GLU A 96 -4.81 15.37 -4.71
N LEU A 97 -5.87 14.81 -5.29
CA LEU A 97 -5.78 13.89 -6.41
C LEU A 97 -6.73 14.32 -7.52
N HIS A 98 -6.18 14.87 -8.59
CA HIS A 98 -6.89 15.06 -9.85
C HIS A 98 -7.00 13.72 -10.59
N ILE A 99 -8.20 13.40 -11.06
CA ILE A 99 -8.48 12.15 -11.79
C ILE A 99 -8.91 12.53 -13.22
N PRO A 100 -7.98 12.49 -14.19
CA PRO A 100 -8.30 12.83 -15.57
C PRO A 100 -9.36 11.90 -16.16
N ALA A 101 -10.19 12.43 -17.07
CA ALA A 101 -11.20 11.63 -17.78
C ALA A 101 -10.63 10.36 -18.45
N ALA A 102 -9.41 10.44 -19.01
CA ALA A 102 -8.73 9.29 -19.62
C ALA A 102 -8.48 8.15 -18.61
N VAL A 103 -8.17 8.47 -17.34
CA VAL A 103 -8.00 7.46 -16.28
C VAL A 103 -9.34 6.80 -15.94
N LEU A 104 -10.43 7.57 -15.93
CA LEU A 104 -11.77 7.02 -15.75
C LEU A 104 -12.16 6.09 -16.90
N ASP A 105 -11.79 6.42 -18.14
CA ASP A 105 -12.06 5.58 -19.29
C ASP A 105 -11.29 4.26 -19.24
N ILE A 106 -10.01 4.29 -18.82
CA ILE A 106 -9.24 3.07 -18.55
C ILE A 106 -9.93 2.23 -17.48
N ALA A 107 -10.35 2.85 -16.36
CA ALA A 107 -11.03 2.17 -15.28
C ALA A 107 -12.40 1.57 -15.70
N ARG A 108 -13.10 2.21 -16.65
CA ARG A 108 -14.37 1.71 -17.21
C ARG A 108 -14.17 0.50 -18.12
N LYS A 109 -13.09 0.47 -18.91
CA LYS A 109 -12.77 -0.67 -19.78
C LYS A 109 -12.46 -1.95 -19.00
N ARG A 110 -11.91 -1.81 -17.79
CA ARG A 110 -11.60 -2.92 -16.88
C ARG A 110 -10.73 -4.00 -17.51
N GLU A 111 -9.78 -3.60 -18.36
CA GLU A 111 -8.82 -4.53 -18.95
C GLU A 111 -8.04 -5.25 -17.84
N PRO A 112 -7.84 -6.57 -17.94
CA PRO A 112 -7.14 -7.33 -16.91
C PRO A 112 -5.67 -6.92 -16.83
N PHE A 113 -5.12 -6.98 -15.63
CA PHE A 113 -3.68 -6.87 -15.43
C PHE A 113 -3.01 -8.16 -15.89
N ILE A 114 -1.95 -8.01 -16.67
CA ILE A 114 -1.06 -9.09 -17.08
C ILE A 114 0.23 -8.92 -16.28
N GLY A 115 0.56 -9.94 -15.47
CA GLY A 115 1.76 -9.94 -14.65
C GLY A 115 2.61 -11.18 -14.90
N VAL A 116 3.87 -11.12 -14.48
CA VAL A 116 4.79 -12.26 -14.47
C VAL A 116 5.26 -12.47 -13.04
N SER A 117 5.14 -13.70 -12.54
CA SER A 117 5.63 -14.06 -11.21
C SER A 117 7.14 -13.89 -11.15
N ALA A 118 7.63 -13.04 -10.25
CA ALA A 118 9.06 -12.86 -10.03
C ALA A 118 9.75 -14.15 -9.53
N VAL A 119 8.99 -15.07 -8.92
CA VAL A 119 9.53 -16.32 -8.36
C VAL A 119 9.56 -17.45 -9.38
N THR A 120 8.50 -17.59 -10.19
CA THR A 120 8.33 -18.75 -11.10
C THR A 120 8.48 -18.39 -12.58
N GLY A 121 8.51 -17.10 -12.93
CA GLY A 121 8.45 -16.64 -14.31
C GLY A 121 7.10 -16.88 -15.00
N THR A 122 6.09 -17.40 -14.28
CA THR A 122 4.79 -17.74 -14.86
C THR A 122 3.96 -16.48 -15.07
N GLN A 123 3.38 -16.33 -16.26
CA GLN A 123 2.42 -15.27 -16.54
C GLN A 123 1.09 -15.55 -15.81
N PHE A 124 0.50 -14.52 -15.24
CA PHE A 124 -0.83 -14.57 -14.64
C PHE A 124 -1.67 -13.39 -15.11
N ASN A 125 -2.98 -13.61 -15.20
CA ASN A 125 -3.96 -12.59 -15.55
C ASN A 125 -4.88 -12.34 -14.35
N LYS A 126 -5.05 -11.08 -13.96
CA LYS A 126 -5.95 -10.67 -12.88
C LYS A 126 -7.00 -9.70 -13.39
N PRO A 127 -8.30 -9.97 -13.21
CA PRO A 127 -9.34 -8.99 -13.51
C PRO A 127 -9.06 -7.65 -12.81
N MET A 128 -9.38 -6.54 -13.49
CA MET A 128 -9.24 -5.23 -12.87
C MET A 128 -10.16 -5.15 -11.65
N SER A 129 -9.53 -4.99 -10.49
CA SER A 129 -10.17 -4.89 -9.18
C SER A 129 -9.28 -4.01 -8.30
N THR A 130 -9.84 -3.42 -7.25
CA THR A 130 -9.06 -2.62 -6.28
C THR A 130 -7.86 -3.41 -5.73
N VAL A 131 -8.08 -4.70 -5.45
CA VAL A 131 -7.05 -5.63 -4.98
C VAL A 131 -5.91 -5.79 -5.97
N ALA A 132 -6.22 -5.99 -7.26
CA ALA A 132 -5.22 -6.13 -8.31
C ALA A 132 -4.49 -4.81 -8.59
N CYS A 133 -5.19 -3.67 -8.57
CA CYS A 133 -4.57 -2.35 -8.74
C CYS A 133 -3.53 -2.08 -7.64
N LEU A 134 -3.88 -2.35 -6.39
CA LEU A 134 -2.96 -2.23 -5.26
C LEU A 134 -1.71 -3.11 -5.44
N GLU A 135 -1.88 -4.30 -6.02
CA GLU A 135 -0.77 -5.26 -6.14
C GLU A 135 0.16 -4.80 -7.24
N TYR A 136 -0.42 -4.28 -8.32
CA TYR A 136 0.33 -3.68 -9.40
C TYR A 136 1.16 -2.47 -8.93
N ILE A 137 0.60 -1.59 -8.10
CA ILE A 137 1.34 -0.48 -7.48
C ILE A 137 2.55 -1.01 -6.71
N ASN A 138 2.33 -1.98 -5.83
CA ASN A 138 3.39 -2.55 -4.99
C ASN A 138 4.45 -3.31 -5.79
N LEU A 139 4.06 -4.01 -6.85
CA LEU A 139 4.98 -4.66 -7.79
C LEU A 139 5.81 -3.62 -8.54
N HIS A 140 5.19 -2.53 -8.99
CA HIS A 140 5.89 -1.44 -9.67
C HIS A 140 6.93 -0.78 -8.76
N ILE A 141 6.57 -0.46 -7.51
CA ILE A 141 7.53 0.07 -6.53
C ILE A 141 8.67 -0.92 -6.28
N ARG A 142 8.35 -2.21 -6.11
CA ARG A 142 9.37 -3.26 -5.88
C ARG A 142 10.31 -3.46 -7.07
N ALA A 143 9.84 -3.20 -8.29
CA ALA A 143 10.63 -3.30 -9.51
C ALA A 143 11.59 -2.11 -9.71
N ASP A 144 11.36 -0.98 -9.03
CA ASP A 144 12.21 0.22 -9.09
C ASP A 144 13.52 0.05 -8.31
N LYS A 145 14.42 -0.81 -8.81
CA LYS A 145 15.71 -1.08 -8.17
C LYS A 145 16.66 0.13 -8.14
N GLN A 146 16.40 1.14 -8.97
CA GLN A 146 17.20 2.35 -9.05
C GLN A 146 16.66 3.48 -8.18
N ASN A 147 15.56 3.26 -7.45
CA ASN A 147 14.90 4.26 -6.61
C ASN A 147 14.55 5.55 -7.37
N GLN A 148 14.11 5.43 -8.62
CA GLN A 148 13.65 6.55 -9.45
C GLN A 148 12.37 7.20 -8.89
N LEU A 149 11.55 6.44 -8.16
CA LEU A 149 10.35 6.90 -7.48
C LEU A 149 10.66 7.57 -6.13
N HIS A 150 11.91 7.47 -5.64
CA HIS A 150 12.31 7.95 -4.32
C HIS A 150 11.48 7.37 -3.16
N LEU A 151 11.04 6.11 -3.30
CA LEU A 151 10.22 5.40 -2.32
C LEU A 151 11.02 4.44 -1.44
N HIS A 152 12.36 4.41 -1.57
CA HIS A 152 13.22 3.63 -0.69
C HIS A 152 13.63 4.43 0.54
N ALA A 153 13.63 3.77 1.69
CA ALA A 153 14.03 4.35 2.97
C ALA A 153 14.73 3.28 3.83
N GLU A 154 15.51 3.70 4.83
CA GLU A 154 16.01 2.76 5.84
C GLU A 154 14.83 2.27 6.70
N MET A 155 14.75 0.96 6.94
CA MET A 155 13.72 0.40 7.81
C MET A 155 14.01 0.72 9.27
N THR A 156 13.02 1.27 9.94
CA THR A 156 13.04 1.46 11.38
C THR A 156 12.89 0.13 12.13
N GLY A 157 13.18 0.14 13.43
CA GLY A 157 12.88 -1.03 14.28
C GLY A 157 11.39 -1.40 14.27
N GLN A 158 10.50 -0.41 14.19
CA GLN A 158 9.05 -0.62 14.16
C GLN A 158 8.59 -1.29 12.87
N ASP A 159 9.16 -0.93 11.72
CA ASP A 159 8.85 -1.57 10.44
C ASP A 159 9.22 -3.07 10.48
N LYS A 160 10.41 -3.37 11.02
CA LYS A 160 10.88 -4.75 11.19
C LYS A 160 10.02 -5.53 12.19
N GLU A 161 9.47 -4.86 13.20
CA GLU A 161 8.63 -5.50 14.22
C GLU A 161 7.22 -5.80 13.72
N ALA A 162 6.60 -4.91 12.93
CA ALA A 162 5.29 -5.18 12.33
C ALA A 162 5.31 -6.45 11.45
N ILE A 163 6.34 -6.53 10.59
CA ILE A 163 7.16 -7.70 10.29
C ILE A 163 6.90 -9.01 11.05
N ARG A 164 7.69 -9.16 12.11
CA ARG A 164 7.77 -10.31 13.01
C ARG A 164 6.43 -10.58 13.69
N ALA A 165 5.76 -9.54 14.18
CA ALA A 165 4.46 -9.64 14.83
C ALA A 165 3.43 -10.33 13.92
N ALA A 166 3.41 -10.01 12.62
CA ALA A 166 2.57 -10.74 11.65
C ALA A 166 2.98 -12.22 11.52
N GLY A 167 4.28 -12.50 11.50
CA GLY A 167 4.86 -13.85 11.50
C GLY A 167 4.46 -14.70 12.72
N HIS A 168 4.44 -14.06 13.89
CA HIS A 168 4.05 -14.67 15.17
C HIS A 168 2.53 -14.74 15.37
N ASN A 169 1.74 -14.35 14.36
CA ASN A 169 0.27 -14.25 14.43
C ASN A 169 -0.24 -13.33 15.55
N GLU A 170 0.50 -12.26 15.86
CA GLU A 170 0.01 -11.23 16.76
C GLU A 170 -1.13 -10.44 16.10
N GLU A 171 -1.99 -9.85 16.94
CA GLU A 171 -3.19 -9.10 16.52
C GLU A 171 -3.02 -7.59 16.64
N THR A 172 -1.78 -7.10 16.54
CA THR A 172 -1.53 -5.66 16.41
C THR A 172 -2.10 -5.15 15.09
N LEU A 173 -2.54 -3.87 15.05
CA LEU A 173 -3.12 -3.29 13.84
C LEU A 173 -2.19 -3.41 12.61
N PRO A 174 -0.88 -3.09 12.69
CA PRO A 174 0.04 -3.27 11.57
C PRO A 174 0.21 -4.73 11.15
N ALA A 175 0.26 -5.66 12.11
CA ALA A 175 0.33 -7.09 11.79
C ALA A 175 -0.92 -7.57 11.05
N ARG A 176 -2.12 -7.16 11.48
CA ARG A 176 -3.38 -7.52 10.81
C ARG A 176 -3.45 -6.97 9.39
N ILE A 177 -3.14 -5.69 9.21
CA ILE A 177 -3.11 -5.04 7.89
C ILE A 177 -2.10 -5.74 6.96
N LEU A 178 -0.92 -6.11 7.47
CA LEU A 178 0.07 -6.86 6.70
C LEU A 178 -0.44 -8.27 6.34
N LYS A 179 -1.07 -9.00 7.26
CA LYS A 179 -1.69 -10.30 6.99
C LYS A 179 -2.75 -10.20 5.89
N GLU A 180 -3.62 -9.18 5.92
CA GLU A 180 -4.62 -8.93 4.88
C GLU A 180 -4.00 -8.64 3.50
N LYS A 181 -2.92 -7.82 3.47
CA LYS A 181 -2.14 -7.57 2.26
C LYS A 181 -1.53 -8.87 1.71
N MET A 182 -0.89 -9.64 2.58
CA MET A 182 -0.33 -10.94 2.21
C MET A 182 -1.41 -11.85 1.65
N GLU A 183 -2.63 -11.80 2.22
CA GLU A 183 -3.74 -12.59 1.73
C GLU A 183 -4.12 -12.27 0.27
N ARG A 184 -4.03 -11.00 -0.13
CA ARG A 184 -4.42 -10.59 -1.49
C ARG A 184 -3.29 -10.72 -2.54
N GLU A 185 -2.03 -10.55 -2.15
CA GLU A 185 -0.90 -10.44 -3.10
C GLU A 185 -0.29 -11.79 -3.49
N HIS A 186 -0.06 -11.98 -4.80
CA HIS A 186 0.48 -13.25 -5.33
C HIS A 186 1.91 -13.52 -4.86
N LEU A 187 2.71 -12.47 -4.63
CA LEU A 187 4.09 -12.58 -4.17
C LEU A 187 4.24 -13.43 -2.89
N TYR A 188 3.29 -13.34 -1.97
CA TYR A 188 3.34 -14.08 -0.70
C TYR A 188 2.73 -15.48 -0.76
N ALA A 189 2.22 -15.93 -1.91
CA ALA A 189 1.54 -17.22 -2.03
C ALA A 189 2.40 -18.38 -1.50
N ASN A 190 3.71 -18.34 -1.73
CA ASN A 190 4.64 -19.37 -1.25
C ASN A 190 4.92 -19.26 0.27
N VAL A 191 4.98 -18.05 0.82
CA VAL A 191 5.17 -17.84 2.26
C VAL A 191 3.99 -18.43 3.04
N LYS A 192 2.76 -18.23 2.55
CA LYS A 192 1.55 -18.82 3.12
C LYS A 192 1.56 -20.35 3.10
N GLN A 193 2.10 -20.95 2.05
CA GLN A 193 2.17 -22.41 1.95
C GLN A 193 3.15 -22.99 2.98
N LEU A 194 4.24 -22.27 3.26
CA LEU A 194 5.22 -22.66 4.27
C LEU A 194 4.63 -22.60 5.68
N THR A 195 3.93 -21.52 6.04
CA THR A 195 3.32 -21.39 7.38
C THR A 195 2.25 -22.43 7.66
N ARG A 196 1.41 -22.78 6.66
CA ARG A 196 0.37 -23.81 6.82
C ARG A 196 0.92 -25.22 7.07
N LYS A 197 2.17 -25.51 6.69
CA LYS A 197 2.80 -26.82 6.89
C LYS A 197 3.43 -26.98 8.28
N THR A 198 3.78 -25.89 8.95
CA THR A 198 4.43 -25.91 10.27
C THR A 198 3.43 -26.03 11.43
N VAL A 199 2.14 -25.80 11.19
CA VAL A 199 1.05 -25.88 12.20
C VAL A 199 0.34 -27.25 12.20
N LYS A 200 1.02 -28.31 11.75
CA LYS A 200 0.58 -29.71 11.89
C LYS A 200 1.62 -30.50 12.66
#